data_AF-A0A538SZ52-F1
#
_entry.id   AF-A0A538SZ52-F1
#
_cell.length_a   1.000
_cell.length_b   1.000
_cell.length_c   1.000
_cell.angle_alpha   90.00
_cell.angle_beta   90.00
_cell.angle_gamma   90.00
#
_symmetry.space_group_name_H-M   'P 1'
#
loop_
_entity.id
_entity.type
_entity.pdbx_description
1 polymer ?
#
loop_
_entity_poly.entity_id
_entity_poly.type
_entity_poly.pdbx_seq_one_letter_code
_entity_poly.pdbx_strand_id
1 'polypeptide(L)'
;MKPKKPEVGNARTFLRHAVATLAYRCGKAVRGAPASFAGFKAGPTSRTPVEILAHIGDLLDWALSQASGQEKWRDATPLPWDREVKRFFAA
;
A
#
# COMPACT_ATOMS: atom_id res chain seq x y z
N MET A 1 37.31 -18.87 -7.31
CA MET A 1 36.49 -18.45 -6.15
C MET A 1 35.02 -18.61 -6.55
N LYS A 2 34.26 -19.49 -5.89
CA LYS A 2 32.82 -19.65 -6.21
C LYS A 2 32.05 -18.41 -5.71
N PRO A 3 31.06 -17.88 -6.44
CA PRO A 3 30.30 -16.72 -5.99
C PRO A 3 29.57 -17.07 -4.68
N LYS A 4 29.76 -16.22 -3.67
CA LYS A 4 29.08 -16.35 -2.37
C LYS A 4 27.58 -16.13 -2.61
N LYS A 5 26.77 -17.14 -2.32
CA LYS A 5 25.30 -17.05 -2.42
C LYS A 5 24.85 -15.88 -1.53
N PRO A 6 24.01 -14.94 -2.01
CA PRO A 6 23.58 -13.82 -1.20
C PRO A 6 22.90 -14.36 0.07
N GLU A 7 23.25 -13.79 1.23
CA GLU A 7 22.67 -14.22 2.49
C GLU A 7 21.16 -13.91 2.49
N VAL A 8 20.37 -14.97 2.52
CA VAL A 8 18.90 -14.94 2.55
C VAL A 8 18.37 -14.17 3.79
N GLY A 9 19.21 -13.97 4.82
CA GLY A 9 18.92 -13.16 6.01
C GLY A 9 18.78 -11.64 5.76
N ASN A 10 19.26 -11.13 4.62
CA ASN A 10 19.22 -9.69 4.32
C ASN A 10 17.93 -9.27 3.60
N ALA A 11 17.56 -9.94 2.51
CA ALA A 11 16.44 -9.52 1.66
C ALA A 11 15.07 -9.61 2.36
N ARG A 12 14.82 -10.68 3.12
CA ARG A 12 13.56 -10.83 3.88
C ARG A 12 13.44 -9.77 4.98
N THR A 13 14.54 -9.50 5.68
CA THR A 13 14.57 -8.49 6.75
C THR A 13 14.35 -7.09 6.18
N PHE A 14 15.02 -6.78 5.07
CA PHE A 14 14.83 -5.53 4.34
C PHE A 14 13.37 -5.36 3.88
N LEU A 15 12.77 -6.38 3.26
CA LEU A 15 11.38 -6.34 2.84
C LEU A 15 10.43 -6.11 4.03
N ARG A 16 10.62 -6.83 5.14
CA ARG A 16 9.83 -6.62 6.36
C ARG A 16 9.96 -5.20 6.89
N HIS A 17 11.17 -4.62 6.90
CA HIS A 17 11.39 -3.24 7.33
C HIS A 17 10.75 -2.23 6.38
N ALA A 18 10.83 -2.45 5.07
CA ALA A 18 10.21 -1.59 4.07
C ALA A 18 8.68 -1.56 4.23
N VAL A 19 8.04 -2.73 4.31
CA VAL A 19 6.58 -2.84 4.50
C VAL A 19 6.16 -2.28 5.86
N ALA A 20 6.92 -2.53 6.94
CA ALA A 20 6.65 -1.95 8.25
C ALA A 20 6.74 -0.41 8.24
N THR A 21 7.69 0.16 7.50
CA THR A 21 7.83 1.61 7.34
C THR A 21 6.63 2.19 6.60
N LEU A 22 6.16 1.53 5.55
CA LEU A 22 4.97 1.93 4.80
C LEU A 22 3.73 1.91 5.70
N ALA A 23 3.53 0.81 6.43
CA ALA A 23 2.42 0.66 7.38
C ALA A 23 2.46 1.74 8.48
N TYR A 24 3.63 1.99 9.07
CA TYR A 24 3.81 3.01 10.10
C TYR A 24 3.48 4.42 9.58
N ARG A 25 3.99 4.80 8.41
CA ARG A 25 3.77 6.14 7.84
C ARG A 25 2.33 6.34 7.39
N CYS A 26 1.72 5.34 6.75
CA CYS A 26 0.29 5.39 6.42
C CYS A 26 -0.56 5.50 7.68
N GLY A 27 -0.21 4.74 8.73
CA GLY A 27 -0.87 4.80 10.03
C GLY A 27 -0.76 6.14 10.75
N LYS A 28 0.17 7.01 10.35
CA LYS A 28 0.20 8.42 10.80
C LYS A 28 -0.70 9.32 9.98
N ALA A 29 -0.75 9.10 8.67
CA ALA A 29 -1.58 9.88 7.76
C ALA A 29 -3.09 9.67 7.95
N VAL A 30 -3.51 8.44 8.27
CA VAL A 30 -4.95 8.09 8.35
C VAL A 30 -5.55 8.15 9.76
N ARG A 31 -4.71 8.30 10.80
CA ARG A 31 -5.13 8.21 12.19
C ARG A 31 -6.06 9.35 12.57
N GLY A 32 -7.27 9.02 13.01
CA GLY A 32 -8.27 9.99 13.43
C GLY A 32 -8.82 10.84 12.29
N ALA A 33 -8.51 10.51 11.04
CA ALA A 33 -9.08 11.19 9.88
C ALA A 33 -10.59 10.91 9.81
N PRO A 34 -11.44 11.94 9.78
CA PRO A 34 -12.89 11.75 9.68
C PRO A 34 -13.26 11.21 8.29
N ALA A 35 -14.44 10.60 8.16
CA ALA A 35 -14.91 10.09 6.87
C ALA A 35 -14.97 11.15 5.74
N SER A 36 -15.20 12.42 6.10
CA SER A 36 -15.20 13.55 5.15
C SER A 36 -13.82 13.80 4.52
N PHE A 37 -12.73 13.34 5.15
CA PHE A 37 -11.38 13.45 4.61
C PHE A 37 -11.25 12.75 3.25
N ALA A 38 -12.01 11.68 3.03
CA ALA A 38 -12.05 10.93 1.77
C ALA A 38 -12.23 11.82 0.54
N GLY A 39 -13.09 12.83 0.65
CA GLY A 39 -13.47 13.71 -0.47
C GLY A 39 -12.67 15.00 -0.54
N PHE A 40 -11.67 15.22 0.33
CA PHE A 40 -10.87 16.43 0.30
C PHE A 40 -10.12 16.55 -1.04
N LYS A 41 -10.24 17.69 -1.71
CA LYS A 41 -9.62 17.95 -3.02
C LYS A 41 -8.69 19.15 -2.91
N ALA A 42 -7.38 18.91 -2.90
CA ALA A 42 -6.38 19.96 -2.75
C ALA A 42 -6.28 20.91 -3.96
N GLY A 43 -6.69 20.42 -5.13
CA GLY A 43 -6.73 21.19 -6.38
C GLY A 43 -7.49 20.45 -7.48
N PRO A 44 -7.83 21.13 -8.59
CA PRO A 44 -8.74 20.60 -9.60
C PRO A 44 -8.31 19.24 -10.19
N THR A 45 -7.00 19.01 -10.30
CA THR A 45 -6.40 17.80 -10.90
C THR A 45 -5.82 16.81 -9.89
N SER A 46 -5.80 17.15 -8.60
CA SER A 46 -5.21 16.29 -7.56
C SER A 46 -6.11 15.09 -7.27
N ARG A 47 -5.55 13.91 -6.98
CA ARG A 47 -6.36 12.82 -6.41
C ARG A 47 -6.87 13.20 -5.02
N THR A 48 -8.06 12.71 -4.67
CA THR A 48 -8.58 12.77 -3.30
C THR A 48 -7.86 11.75 -2.41
N PRO A 49 -7.88 11.90 -1.08
CA PRO A 49 -7.27 10.92 -0.17
C PRO A 49 -7.76 9.49 -0.38
N VAL A 50 -9.05 9.29 -0.68
CA VAL A 50 -9.59 7.95 -0.93
C VAL A 50 -9.10 7.34 -2.25
N GLU A 51 -8.97 8.15 -3.30
CA GLU A 51 -8.37 7.73 -4.57
C GLU A 51 -6.88 7.37 -4.41
N ILE A 52 -6.15 8.14 -3.58
CA ILE A 52 -4.74 7.84 -3.27
C ILE A 52 -4.63 6.52 -2.52
N LEU A 53 -5.44 6.33 -1.47
CA LEU A 53 -5.36 5.13 -0.65
C LEU A 53 -5.79 3.87 -1.41
N ALA A 54 -6.85 3.95 -2.21
CA ALA A 54 -7.28 2.86 -3.09
C ALA A 54 -6.18 2.49 -4.11
N HIS A 55 -5.56 3.48 -4.75
CA HIS A 55 -4.46 3.25 -5.70
C HIS A 55 -3.25 2.58 -5.04
N ILE A 56 -2.89 2.98 -3.81
CA ILE A 56 -1.83 2.30 -3.05
C ILE A 56 -2.23 0.85 -2.74
N GLY A 57 -3.49 0.60 -2.37
CA GLY A 57 -4.02 -0.75 -2.17
C GLY A 57 -3.88 -1.63 -3.41
N ASP A 58 -4.30 -1.12 -4.58
CA ASP A 58 -4.18 -1.81 -5.86
C ASP A 58 -2.72 -2.11 -6.22
N LEU A 59 -1.81 -1.17 -5.96
CA LEU A 59 -0.38 -1.36 -6.19
C LEU A 59 0.22 -2.46 -5.31
N LEU A 60 -0.18 -2.54 -4.04
CA LEU A 60 0.29 -3.58 -3.11
C LEU A 60 -0.28 -4.96 -3.46
N ASP A 61 -1.56 -5.03 -3.85
CA ASP A 61 -2.19 -6.25 -4.33
C ASP A 61 -1.51 -6.76 -5.61
N TRP A 62 -1.21 -5.86 -6.55
CA TRP A 62 -0.47 -6.19 -7.77
C TRP A 62 0.97 -6.63 -7.47
N ALA A 63 1.69 -5.95 -6.57
CA ALA A 63 3.04 -6.37 -6.18
C ALA A 63 3.06 -7.78 -5.59
N LEU A 64 2.07 -8.12 -4.75
CA LEU A 64 1.89 -9.47 -4.21
C LEU A 64 1.55 -10.49 -5.30
N SER A 65 0.72 -10.11 -6.27
CA SER A 65 0.36 -10.98 -7.39
C SER A 65 1.58 -11.29 -8.26
N GLN A 66 2.41 -10.29 -8.58
CA GLN A 66 3.69 -10.46 -9.28
C GLN A 66 4.61 -11.43 -8.52
N ALA A 67 4.77 -11.24 -7.20
CA ALA A 67 5.58 -12.13 -6.36
C ALA A 67 5.04 -13.57 -6.31
N SER A 68 3.74 -13.76 -6.55
CA SER A 68 3.06 -15.06 -6.62
C SER A 68 3.02 -15.66 -8.04
N GLY A 69 3.63 -15.00 -9.03
CA GLY A 69 3.61 -15.44 -10.43
C GLY A 69 2.25 -15.30 -11.11
N GLN A 70 1.37 -14.43 -10.61
CA GLN A 70 0.05 -14.14 -11.18
C GLN A 70 -0.02 -12.67 -11.56
N GLU A 71 0.14 -12.31 -12.84
CA GLU A 71 0.15 -10.92 -13.30
C GLU A 71 -1.26 -10.32 -13.39
N LYS A 72 -1.94 -10.18 -12.24
CA LYS A 72 -3.32 -9.70 -12.16
C LYS A 72 -3.35 -8.22 -11.80
N TRP A 73 -3.58 -7.38 -12.80
CA TRP A 73 -3.91 -5.99 -12.57
C TRP A 73 -5.39 -5.83 -12.16
N ARG A 74 -5.65 -4.92 -11.22
CA ARG A 74 -7.01 -4.53 -10.83
C ARG A 74 -7.03 -3.02 -10.60
N ASP A 75 -8.02 -2.35 -11.18
CA ASP A 75 -8.35 -0.96 -10.88
C ASP A 75 -9.62 -0.97 -10.02
N ALA A 76 -9.47 -0.84 -8.70
CA ALA A 76 -10.57 -0.96 -7.78
C ALA A 76 -11.34 0.36 -7.67
N THR A 77 -12.67 0.29 -7.69
CA THR A 77 -13.49 1.42 -7.27
C THR A 77 -13.20 1.72 -5.79
N PRO A 78 -12.84 2.97 -5.43
CA PRO A 78 -12.55 3.31 -4.04
C PRO A 78 -13.73 3.00 -3.12
N LEU A 79 -13.43 2.36 -1.99
CA LEU A 79 -14.38 2.07 -0.92
C LEU A 79 -14.58 3.30 -0.01
N PRO A 80 -15.61 3.31 0.86
CA PRO A 80 -15.67 4.29 1.95
C PRO A 80 -14.38 4.32 2.78
N TRP A 81 -14.00 5.51 3.26
CA TRP A 81 -12.73 5.78 3.95
C TRP A 81 -12.27 4.68 4.91
N ASP A 82 -13.12 4.34 5.89
CA ASP A 82 -12.78 3.36 6.93
C ASP A 82 -12.53 1.95 6.36
N ARG A 83 -13.17 1.63 5.22
CA ARG A 83 -12.95 0.37 4.52
C ARG A 83 -11.66 0.38 3.71
N GLU A 84 -11.29 1.51 3.10
CA GLU A 84 -9.98 1.63 2.44
C GLU A 84 -8.84 1.55 3.46
N VAL A 85 -8.98 2.22 4.61
CA VAL A 85 -8.00 2.11 5.71
C VAL A 85 -7.87 0.66 6.17
N LYS A 86 -8.99 -0.03 6.40
CA LYS A 86 -8.98 -1.46 6.78
C LYS A 86 -8.34 -2.33 5.70
N ARG A 87 -8.67 -2.10 4.42
CA ARG A 87 -8.11 -2.84 3.28
C ARG A 87 -6.58 -2.70 3.26
N PHE A 88 -6.06 -1.49 3.42
CA PHE A 88 -4.62 -1.23 3.42
C PHE A 88 -3.87 -2.02 4.52
N PHE A 89 -4.48 -2.22 5.69
CA PHE A 89 -3.89 -2.96 6.82
C PHE A 89 -4.29 -4.44 6.91
N ALA A 90 -4.99 -4.99 5.93
CA ALA A 90 -5.53 -6.35 5.99
C ALA A 90 -4.49 -7.46 5.72
N ALA A 91 -3.23 -7.12 5.48
CA ALA A 91 -2.13 -8.05 5.15
C ALA A 91 -1.36 -8.54 6.39
#